data_AF-A0A151IXY0-F1
#
_entry.id   AF-A0A151IXY0-F1
#
_cell.length_a   1.000
_cell.length_b   1.000
_cell.length_c   1.000
_cell.angle_alpha   90.00
_cell.angle_beta   90.00
_cell.angle_gamma   90.00
#
_symmetry.space_group_name_H-M   'P 1'
#
loop_
_entity.id
_entity.type
_entity.pdbx_description
1 polymer ?
#
loop_
_entity_poly.entity_id
_entity_poly.type
_entity_poly.pdbx_seq_one_letter_code
_entity_poly.pdbx_strand_id
1 'polypeptide(L)'
;MDLQLFVAEIISAIYGLVMIVVLVGIMLQIAEDGWLAPSSLLFFIVACQMTIAGLLHPQEATCLLCGVIYYITVPSMYMLLTIFSVFNVHNVTWGTRDSKKLNIVSLLSFNFDLSHSKNYTLMEN
;
A
#
# COMPACT_ATOMS: atom_id res chain seq x y z
N MET A 1 -10.51 12.34 -27.51
CA MET A 1 -10.53 12.29 -26.03
C MET A 1 -11.39 11.12 -25.53
N ASP A 2 -12.10 10.46 -26.45
CA ASP A 2 -13.19 9.52 -26.19
C ASP A 2 -12.71 8.10 -25.89
N LEU A 3 -11.56 7.69 -26.45
CA LEU A 3 -10.99 6.36 -26.18
C LEU A 3 -10.57 6.19 -24.71
N GLN A 4 -10.00 7.23 -24.08
CA GLN A 4 -9.61 7.16 -22.68
C GLN A 4 -10.83 7.02 -21.76
N LEU A 5 -11.91 7.76 -22.05
CA LEU A 5 -13.15 7.67 -21.29
C LEU A 5 -13.85 6.32 -21.49
N PHE A 6 -13.87 5.80 -22.72
CA PHE A 6 -14.44 4.49 -23.03
C PHE A 6 -13.69 3.34 -22.33
N VAL A 7 -12.34 3.39 -22.35
CA VAL A 7 -11.53 2.41 -21.63
C VAL A 7 -11.73 2.55 -20.12
N ALA A 8 -11.82 3.78 -19.60
CA ALA A 8 -12.10 4.04 -18.18
C ALA A 8 -13.45 3.45 -17.74
N GLU A 9 -14.49 3.57 -18.55
CA GLU A 9 -15.81 2.98 -18.26
C GLU A 9 -15.73 1.44 -18.18
N ILE A 10 -15.06 0.80 -19.13
CA ILE A 10 -14.91 -0.66 -19.15
C ILE A 10 -14.14 -1.16 -17.91
N ILE A 11 -13.01 -0.53 -17.57
CA ILE A 11 -12.23 -0.95 -16.40
C ILE A 11 -12.99 -0.70 -15.10
N SER A 12 -13.77 0.40 -15.01
CA SER A 12 -14.62 0.69 -13.85
C SER A 12 -15.78 -0.32 -13.72
N ALA A 13 -16.37 -0.75 -14.84
CA ALA A 13 -17.40 -1.77 -14.85
C ALA A 13 -16.86 -3.14 -14.37
N ILE A 14 -15.70 -3.56 -14.87
CA ILE A 14 -15.03 -4.80 -14.43
C ILE A 14 -14.67 -4.71 -12.95
N TYR A 15 -14.12 -3.58 -12.51
CA TYR A 15 -13.79 -3.34 -11.11
C TYR A 15 -15.03 -3.47 -10.21
N GLY A 16 -16.16 -2.86 -10.59
CA GLY A 16 -17.41 -2.98 -9.84
C GLY A 16 -17.88 -4.43 -9.71
N LEU A 17 -17.81 -5.21 -10.80
CA LEU A 17 -18.20 -6.62 -10.79
C LEU A 17 -17.34 -7.45 -9.83
N VAL A 18 -16.01 -7.26 -9.87
CA VAL A 18 -15.09 -7.93 -8.94
C VAL A 18 -15.40 -7.55 -7.49
N MET A 19 -15.67 -6.27 -7.21
CA MET A 19 -15.97 -5.81 -5.84
C MET A 19 -17.24 -6.46 -5.28
N ILE A 20 -18.28 -6.69 -6.10
CA ILE A 20 -19.49 -7.41 -5.68
C ILE A 20 -19.18 -8.87 -5.33
N VAL A 21 -18.35 -9.56 -6.12
CA VAL A 21 -17.94 -10.95 -5.83
C VAL A 21 -17.20 -11.02 -4.49
N VAL A 22 -16.29 -10.06 -4.23
CA VAL A 22 -15.56 -10.00 -2.96
C VAL A 22 -16.49 -9.70 -1.79
N LEU A 23 -17.47 -8.80 -1.97
CA LEU A 23 -18.49 -8.51 -0.96
C LEU A 23 -19.27 -9.76 -0.56
N VAL A 24 -19.68 -10.58 -1.53
CA VAL A 24 -20.32 -11.88 -1.26
C VAL A 24 -19.38 -12.80 -0.47
N GLY A 25 -18.09 -12.84 -0.84
CA GLY A 25 -17.07 -13.59 -0.09
C GLY A 25 -16.96 -13.16 1.38
N ILE A 26 -16.99 -11.85 1.64
CA ILE A 26 -16.97 -11.32 3.01
C ILE A 26 -18.26 -11.69 3.77
N MET A 27 -19.43 -11.65 3.12
CA MET A 27 -20.68 -12.06 3.75
C MET A 27 -20.66 -13.55 4.15
N LEU A 28 -20.08 -14.41 3.31
CA LEU A 28 -19.88 -15.83 3.63
C LEU A 28 -18.89 -16.00 4.79
N GLN A 29 -17.77 -15.26 4.77
CA GLN A 29 -16.78 -15.26 5.86
C GLN A 29 -17.43 -14.88 7.21
N ILE A 30 -18.30 -13.87 7.23
CA ILE A 30 -19.03 -13.44 8.44
C ILE A 30 -20.00 -14.54 8.91
N ALA A 31 -20.61 -15.28 7.99
CA ALA A 31 -21.53 -16.37 8.30
C ALA A 31 -20.80 -17.59 8.89
N GLU A 32 -19.57 -17.86 8.47
CA GLU A 32 -18.76 -19.00 8.93
C GLU A 32 -17.98 -18.70 10.21
N ASP A 33 -17.24 -17.58 10.25
CA ASP A 33 -16.37 -17.22 11.38
C ASP A 33 -17.12 -16.48 12.51
N GLY A 34 -18.35 -16.07 12.23
CA GLY A 34 -19.20 -15.35 13.17
C GLY A 34 -18.91 -13.85 13.26
N TRP A 35 -19.75 -13.16 14.02
CA TRP A 35 -19.80 -11.69 14.01
C TRP A 35 -18.68 -11.03 14.82
N LEU A 36 -18.09 -11.80 15.77
CA LEU A 36 -16.99 -11.35 16.62
C LEU A 36 -15.60 -11.66 16.02
N ALA A 37 -15.55 -12.28 14.84
CA ALA A 37 -14.30 -12.48 14.14
C ALA A 37 -13.66 -11.14 13.78
N PRO A 38 -12.32 -11.01 13.82
CA PRO A 38 -11.62 -9.74 13.56
C PRO A 38 -11.93 -9.19 12.17
N SER A 39 -12.09 -10.05 11.16
CA SER A 39 -12.47 -9.67 9.79
C SER A 39 -13.86 -9.01 9.73
N SER A 40 -14.84 -9.61 10.42
CA SER A 40 -16.21 -9.09 10.54
C SER A 40 -16.24 -7.75 11.26
N LEU A 41 -15.54 -7.66 12.40
CA LEU A 41 -15.46 -6.42 13.19
C LEU A 41 -14.82 -5.27 12.41
N LEU A 42 -13.73 -5.53 11.69
CA LEU A 42 -13.10 -4.51 10.85
C LEU A 42 -14.06 -3.99 9.77
N PHE A 43 -14.84 -4.87 9.14
CA PHE A 43 -15.84 -4.48 8.16
C PHE A 43 -16.91 -3.54 8.74
N PHE A 44 -17.45 -3.85 9.93
CA PHE A 44 -18.44 -3.00 10.61
C PHE A 44 -17.85 -1.70 11.15
N ILE A 45 -16.65 -1.74 11.75
CA ILE A 45 -15.96 -0.54 12.26
C ILE A 45 -15.72 0.44 11.11
N VAL A 46 -15.35 -0.06 9.91
CA VAL A 46 -15.16 0.79 8.73
C VAL A 46 -16.46 1.46 8.28
N ALA A 47 -17.62 0.79 8.38
CA ALA A 47 -18.92 1.42 8.11
C ALA A 47 -19.23 2.52 9.13
N CYS A 48 -18.98 2.25 10.41
CA CYS A 48 -19.22 3.19 11.49
C CYS A 48 -18.36 4.45 11.34
N GLN A 49 -17.05 4.32 11.07
CA GLN A 49 -16.18 5.49 10.90
C GLN A 49 -16.61 6.36 9.71
N MET A 50 -17.03 5.76 8.58
CA MET A 50 -17.48 6.52 7.41
C MET A 50 -18.76 7.30 7.71
N THR A 51 -19.67 6.68 8.46
CA THR A 51 -20.92 7.32 8.89
C THR A 51 -20.63 8.47 9.87
N ILE A 52 -19.80 8.23 10.88
CA ILE A 52 -19.43 9.24 11.88
C ILE A 52 -18.67 10.40 11.22
N ALA A 53 -17.74 10.13 10.31
CA ALA A 53 -17.00 11.15 9.58
C ALA A 53 -17.92 12.02 8.71
N GLY A 54 -18.88 11.43 8.00
CA GLY A 54 -19.84 12.18 7.20
C GLY A 54 -20.80 13.04 8.04
N LEU A 55 -21.17 12.59 9.24
CA LEU A 55 -22.00 13.36 10.17
C LEU A 55 -21.24 14.51 10.84
N LEU A 56 -19.94 14.34 11.11
CA LEU A 56 -19.09 15.35 11.74
C LEU A 56 -18.68 16.49 10.78
N HIS A 57 -18.79 16.31 9.47
CA HIS A 57 -18.42 17.31 8.47
C HIS A 57 -19.63 17.75 7.61
N PRO A 58 -20.50 18.65 8.12
CA PRO A 58 -21.80 18.96 7.51
C PRO A 58 -21.71 19.62 6.12
N GLN A 59 -20.58 20.23 5.77
CA GLN A 59 -20.34 20.79 4.44
C GLN A 59 -20.21 19.71 3.35
N GLU A 60 -19.84 18.48 3.75
CA GLU A 60 -19.63 17.34 2.85
C GLU A 60 -20.68 16.24 3.10
N ALA A 61 -21.81 16.57 3.74
CA ALA A 61 -22.85 15.59 4.07
C ALA A 61 -23.43 14.91 2.81
N THR A 62 -23.42 15.60 1.66
CA THR A 62 -23.79 15.02 0.36
C THR A 62 -22.87 13.87 -0.05
N CYS A 63 -21.63 13.84 0.44
CA CYS A 63 -20.69 12.75 0.19
C CYS A 63 -21.15 11.43 0.85
N LEU A 64 -21.99 11.49 1.90
CA LEU A 64 -22.57 10.30 2.53
C LEU A 64 -23.45 9.49 1.57
N LEU A 65 -24.13 10.15 0.61
CA LEU A 65 -24.90 9.47 -0.45
C LEU A 65 -23.99 8.69 -1.40
N CYS A 66 -22.84 9.26 -1.78
CA CYS A 66 -21.79 8.52 -2.51
C CYS A 66 -21.09 7.47 -1.63
N GLY A 67 -21.25 7.54 -0.30
CA GLY A 67 -20.68 6.61 0.66
C GLY A 67 -21.11 5.15 0.44
N VAL A 68 -22.28 4.89 -0.15
CA VAL A 68 -22.72 3.52 -0.48
C VAL A 68 -21.83 2.89 -1.55
N ILE A 69 -21.55 3.63 -2.63
CA ILE A 69 -20.66 3.19 -3.70
C ILE A 69 -19.24 3.02 -3.14
N TYR A 70 -18.83 3.94 -2.27
CA TYR A 70 -17.54 3.85 -1.58
C TYR A 70 -17.45 2.59 -0.70
N TYR A 71 -18.52 2.24 0.00
CA TYR A 71 -18.52 1.06 0.87
C TYR A 71 -18.44 -0.25 0.07
N ILE A 72 -19.00 -0.29 -1.14
CA ILE A 72 -18.85 -1.43 -2.06
C ILE A 72 -17.39 -1.61 -2.50
N THR A 73 -16.62 -0.52 -2.58
CA THR A 73 -15.21 -0.55 -3.03
C THR A 73 -14.19 -0.71 -1.89
N VAL A 74 -14.61 -0.53 -0.63
CA VAL A 74 -13.80 -0.83 0.58
C VAL A 74 -13.03 -2.15 0.55
N PRO A 75 -13.58 -3.30 0.13
CA PRO A 75 -12.83 -4.56 0.09
C PRO A 75 -11.55 -4.52 -0.76
N SER A 76 -11.42 -3.56 -1.69
CA SER A 76 -10.20 -3.38 -2.47
C SER A 76 -8.98 -3.07 -1.61
N MET A 77 -9.13 -2.29 -0.54
CA MET A 77 -8.03 -1.92 0.35
C MET A 77 -7.44 -3.15 1.05
N TYR A 78 -8.32 -4.05 1.53
CA TYR A 78 -7.92 -5.32 2.15
C TYR A 78 -7.26 -6.26 1.13
N MET A 79 -7.84 -6.36 -0.07
CA MET A 79 -7.34 -7.23 -1.13
C MET A 79 -5.95 -6.83 -1.61
N LEU A 80 -5.69 -5.53 -1.82
CA LEU A 80 -4.39 -5.05 -2.30
C LEU A 80 -3.26 -5.37 -1.31
N LEU A 81 -3.53 -5.27 0.00
CA LEU A 81 -2.56 -5.61 1.04
C LEU A 81 -2.24 -7.10 1.05
N THR A 82 -3.26 -7.97 0.95
CA THR A 82 -3.06 -9.42 0.87
C THR A 82 -2.30 -9.80 -0.41
N ILE A 83 -2.69 -9.25 -1.56
CA ILE A 83 -2.02 -9.50 -2.84
C ILE A 83 -0.55 -9.04 -2.79
N PHE A 84 -0.31 -7.83 -2.28
CA PHE A 84 1.05 -7.31 -2.11
C PHE A 84 1.87 -8.23 -1.19
N SER A 85 1.31 -8.69 -0.08
CA SER A 85 2.02 -9.58 0.84
C SER A 85 2.45 -10.90 0.17
N VAL A 86 1.62 -11.49 -0.70
CA VAL A 86 1.92 -12.76 -1.37
C VAL A 86 3.01 -12.60 -2.43
N PHE A 87 2.93 -11.55 -3.26
CA PHE A 87 3.94 -11.30 -4.30
C PHE A 87 5.27 -10.80 -3.72
N ASN A 88 5.22 -10.09 -2.58
CA ASN A 88 6.41 -9.65 -1.87
C ASN A 88 7.27 -10.82 -1.35
N VAL A 89 6.65 -11.96 -1.01
CA VAL A 89 7.36 -13.16 -0.54
C VAL A 89 8.21 -13.83 -1.63
N HIS A 90 7.85 -13.69 -2.91
CA HIS A 90 8.60 -14.32 -4.00
C HIS A 90 9.89 -13.57 -4.37
N ASN A 91 9.93 -12.25 -4.19
CA ASN A 91 11.15 -11.48 -4.42
C ASN A 91 11.19 -10.24 -3.52
N VAL A 92 11.93 -10.37 -2.42
CA VAL A 92 12.17 -9.32 -1.43
C VAL A 92 13.37 -8.43 -1.79
N THR A 93 13.88 -8.48 -3.02
CA THR A 93 15.00 -7.64 -3.48
C THR A 93 14.54 -6.21 -3.78
N TRP A 94 13.88 -5.58 -2.82
CA TRP A 94 13.57 -4.15 -2.86
C TRP A 94 14.70 -3.41 -2.18
N GLY A 95 15.64 -2.96 -3.00
CA GLY A 95 16.73 -2.11 -2.56
C GLY A 95 17.94 -2.26 -3.48
N THR A 96 18.49 -1.13 -3.91
CA THR A 96 19.83 -1.01 -4.51
C THR A 96 20.96 -1.29 -3.50
N ARG A 97 20.68 -2.05 -2.43
CA ARG A 97 21.56 -2.18 -1.26
C ARG A 97 22.58 -3.32 -1.35
N ASP A 98 22.46 -4.25 -2.29
CA ASP A 98 23.41 -5.36 -2.46
C ASP A 98 24.21 -5.29 -3.77
N SER A 99 24.75 -4.12 -4.11
CA SER A 99 25.74 -4.02 -5.20
C SER A 99 26.74 -2.88 -5.04
N LYS A 100 27.22 -2.57 -3.82
CA LYS A 100 28.61 -2.08 -3.73
C LYS A 100 29.50 -3.31 -3.64
N LYS A 101 29.81 -3.92 -4.79
CA LYS A 101 31.04 -4.70 -4.90
C LYS A 101 32.15 -3.74 -4.49
N LEU A 102 32.76 -3.99 -3.34
CA LEU A 102 33.89 -3.24 -2.86
C LEU A 102 35.01 -3.43 -3.89
N ASN A 103 35.12 -2.47 -4.81
CA ASN A 103 36.16 -2.52 -5.82
C ASN A 103 37.49 -2.26 -5.08
N ILE A 104 38.49 -3.09 -5.33
CA ILE A 104 39.83 -2.97 -4.73
C ILE A 104 40.38 -1.56 -4.96
N VAL A 105 40.02 -0.91 -6.08
CA VAL A 105 40.33 0.50 -6.37
C VAL A 105 39.77 1.46 -5.30
N SER A 106 38.55 1.22 -4.80
CA SER A 106 37.94 2.06 -3.74
C SER A 106 38.62 1.88 -2.38
N LEU A 107 39.16 0.68 -2.10
CA LEU A 107 39.98 0.45 -0.91
C LEU A 107 41.36 1.09 -1.04
N LEU A 108 41.95 1.08 -2.24
CA LEU A 108 43.23 1.73 -2.51
C LEU A 108 43.12 3.25 -2.41
N SER A 109 42.05 3.87 -2.95
CA SER A 109 41.80 5.31 -2.79
C SER A 109 41.67 5.71 -1.32
N PHE A 110 40.91 4.95 -0.52
CA PHE A 110 40.74 5.23 0.90
C PHE A 110 42.05 5.08 1.71
N ASN A 111 42.88 4.07 1.40
CA ASN A 111 44.19 3.94 2.04
C ASN A 111 45.18 5.03 1.61
N PHE A 112 45.11 5.49 0.35
CA PHE A 112 45.91 6.61 -0.13
C PHE A 112 45.54 7.93 0.56
N ASP A 113 44.24 8.20 0.75
CA ASP A 113 43.76 9.39 1.47
C ASP A 113 44.19 9.39 2.95
N LEU A 114 44.14 8.23 3.62
CA LEU A 114 44.63 8.08 5.00
C LEU A 114 46.15 8.28 5.11
N SER A 115 46.91 7.80 4.12
CA SER A 115 48.35 8.04 4.07
C SER A 115 48.65 9.53 3.92
N HIS A 116 47.92 10.25 3.06
CA HIS A 116 48.11 11.67 2.88
C HIS A 116 47.78 12.46 4.17
N SER A 117 46.65 12.14 4.82
CA SER A 117 46.25 12.75 6.10
C SER A 117 47.30 12.60 7.20
N LYS A 118 47.90 11.41 7.36
CA LYS A 118 48.91 11.16 8.38
C LYS A 118 50.21 11.95 8.16
N ASN A 119 50.58 12.20 6.90
CA ASN A 119 51.77 12.99 6.59
C ASN A 119 51.62 14.47 6.99
N TYR A 120 50.41 15.04 6.93
CA TYR A 120 50.18 16.41 7.41
C TYR A 120 50.34 16.53 8.92
N THR A 121 49.87 15.54 9.69
CA THR A 121 50.00 15.55 11.15
C THR A 121 51.43 15.39 11.67
N LEU A 122 52.36 14.88 10.85
CA LEU A 122 53.79 14.77 11.23
C LEU A 122 54.63 15.99 10.83
N MET A 123 54.06 16.92 10.06
CA MET A 123 54.71 18.19 9.67
C MET A 123 54.36 19.33 10.64
N GLU A 124 53.36 19.13 11.51
CA GLU A 124 52.85 20.12 12.48
C GLU A 124 53.47 19.97 13.89
N ASN A 125 54.52 19.13 14.05
CA ASN A 125 55.17 18.84 15.33
C ASN A 125 56.69 18.99 15.27
#